data_AF-A0A9D3NST9-F1
#
_entry.id   AF-A0A9D3NST9-F1
#
_cell.length_a   1.000
_cell.length_b   1.000
_cell.length_c   1.000
_cell.angle_alpha   90.00
_cell.angle_beta   90.00
_cell.angle_gamma   90.00
#
_symmetry.space_group_name_H-M   'P 1'
#
loop_
_entity.id
_entity.type
_entity.pdbx_description
1 polymer ?
#
loop_
_entity_poly.entity_id
_entity_poly.type
_entity_poly.pdbx_seq_one_letter_code
_entity_poly.pdbx_strand_id
1 'polypeptide(L)'
;MGNNACGSSPEIIDGIFLVGQAGGIIPDITLDRVVSNYLSLNSSFALNHHYGTIQERLSKDQLTALDSNLTSIFSKRTKVSYGGVGVVALAMSLLLDTLVDGVLGQMDGELMDRYQRIFGPDNTSEISSITREYLRLVPSMVNNSDMMAEITDVYDQKLKHALIKLYESMTIEHRMSTAALKQWINGAAIHLHIRIHGIRLLSVPRGSAESLRLSYRTGLGRLVQLYASYIRRNVKERGPTQDPPFKAGFLITEPNRKVRHRVSHSACQTQGIISAIVSRILAVQNIRATEMFFEEADFMYFMYHKTELDCTPLLDTNITTGS
;
A
#
# COMPACT_ATOMS: atom_id res chain seq x y z
N MET A 1 -5.18 -52.16 -15.34
CA MET A 1 -4.53 -51.24 -14.40
C MET A 1 -4.87 -49.82 -14.83
N GLY A 2 -5.88 -49.20 -14.20
CA GLY A 2 -6.36 -47.87 -14.59
C GLY A 2 -5.57 -46.79 -13.86
N ASN A 3 -4.80 -45.99 -14.61
CA ASN A 3 -4.20 -44.75 -14.13
C ASN A 3 -5.29 -43.72 -13.88
N ASN A 4 -5.95 -43.79 -12.72
CA ASN A 4 -6.78 -42.71 -12.22
C ASN A 4 -5.84 -41.66 -11.60
N ALA A 5 -5.20 -40.87 -12.46
CA ALA A 5 -4.48 -39.70 -12.01
C ALA A 5 -5.51 -38.70 -11.45
N CYS A 6 -5.67 -38.67 -10.13
CA CYS A 6 -6.45 -37.66 -9.40
C CYS A 6 -5.77 -36.28 -9.46
N GLY A 7 -5.43 -35.81 -10.67
CA GLY A 7 -4.96 -34.46 -10.94
C GLY A 7 -6.13 -33.49 -11.02
N SER A 8 -5.95 -32.26 -10.53
CA SER A 8 -6.90 -31.17 -10.80
C SER A 8 -6.70 -30.67 -12.23
N SER A 9 -7.78 -30.38 -12.96
CA SER A 9 -7.68 -29.82 -14.32
C SER A 9 -7.45 -28.31 -14.23
N PRO A 10 -6.54 -27.74 -15.04
CA PRO A 10 -6.29 -26.29 -15.07
C PRO A 10 -7.55 -25.46 -15.30
N GLU A 11 -8.47 -25.94 -16.13
CA GLU A 11 -9.73 -25.27 -16.48
C GLU A 11 -10.62 -25.05 -15.25
N ILE A 12 -10.66 -26.04 -14.34
CA ILE A 12 -11.40 -25.94 -13.08
C ILE A 12 -10.79 -24.85 -12.18
N ILE A 13 -9.46 -24.83 -12.08
CA ILE A 13 -8.75 -23.84 -11.26
C ILE A 13 -8.93 -22.43 -11.81
N ASP A 14 -8.80 -22.28 -13.13
CA ASP A 14 -9.00 -21.02 -13.85
C ASP A 14 -10.42 -20.49 -13.63
N GLY A 15 -11.44 -21.33 -13.82
CA GLY A 15 -12.84 -20.96 -13.64
C GLY A 15 -13.14 -20.46 -12.22
N ILE A 16 -12.68 -21.19 -11.19
CA ILE A 16 -12.87 -20.77 -9.79
C ILE A 16 -12.17 -19.44 -9.52
N PHE A 17 -10.93 -19.30 -9.98
CA PHE A 17 -10.15 -18.10 -9.74
C PHE A 17 -10.74 -16.87 -10.44
N LEU A 18 -11.12 -16.98 -11.71
CA LEU A 18 -11.71 -15.89 -12.49
C LEU A 18 -13.04 -15.43 -11.90
N VAL A 19 -13.88 -16.36 -11.43
CA VAL A 19 -15.14 -16.02 -10.75
C VAL A 19 -14.88 -15.32 -9.41
N GLY A 20 -13.86 -15.76 -8.67
CA GLY A 20 -13.43 -15.04 -7.47
C GLY A 20 -12.95 -13.62 -7.79
N GLN A 21 -12.18 -13.46 -8.86
CA GLN A 21 -11.64 -12.18 -9.29
C GLN A 21 -12.77 -11.23 -9.73
N ALA A 22 -13.68 -11.69 -10.60
CA ALA A 22 -14.85 -10.94 -11.05
C ALA A 22 -15.78 -10.57 -9.88
N GLY A 23 -15.85 -11.42 -8.85
CA GLY A 23 -16.61 -11.16 -7.63
C GLY A 23 -15.92 -10.25 -6.62
N GLY A 24 -14.68 -9.79 -6.87
CA GLY A 24 -13.94 -8.93 -5.94
C GLY A 24 -13.67 -9.58 -4.58
N ILE A 25 -13.45 -10.91 -4.57
CA ILE A 25 -13.21 -11.71 -3.36
C ILE A 25 -11.85 -12.40 -3.32
N ILE A 26 -11.02 -12.21 -4.36
CA ILE A 26 -9.61 -12.58 -4.24
C ILE A 26 -9.01 -11.66 -3.19
N PRO A 27 -8.50 -12.20 -2.08
CA PRO A 27 -7.91 -11.36 -1.05
C PRO A 27 -6.70 -10.62 -1.60
N ASP A 28 -6.48 -9.43 -1.05
CA ASP A 28 -5.41 -8.54 -1.46
C ASP A 28 -4.58 -8.17 -0.22
N ILE A 29 -3.32 -8.57 -0.24
CA ILE A 29 -2.28 -8.22 0.75
C ILE A 29 -1.11 -7.51 0.07
N THR A 30 -1.29 -7.03 -1.15
CA THR A 30 -0.23 -6.41 -1.94
C THR A 30 0.29 -5.13 -1.25
N LEU A 31 1.57 -4.85 -1.50
CA LEU A 31 2.12 -3.52 -1.26
C LEU A 31 1.45 -2.55 -2.24
N ASP A 32 0.80 -1.52 -1.71
CA ASP A 32 0.06 -0.57 -2.53
C ASP A 32 0.97 0.19 -3.49
N ARG A 33 0.48 0.43 -4.70
CA ARG A 33 1.26 1.06 -5.77
C ARG A 33 1.65 2.51 -5.45
N VAL A 34 0.80 3.26 -4.73
CA VAL A 34 1.15 4.62 -4.29
C VAL A 34 2.30 4.55 -3.31
N VAL A 35 2.24 3.61 -2.36
CA VAL A 35 3.32 3.37 -1.39
C VAL A 35 4.60 2.96 -2.10
N SER A 36 4.58 1.96 -2.97
CA SER A 36 5.79 1.48 -3.65
C SER A 36 6.38 2.52 -4.59
N ASN A 37 5.57 3.31 -5.29
CA ASN A 37 6.06 4.37 -6.18
C ASN A 37 6.77 5.48 -5.41
N TYR A 38 6.10 6.06 -4.40
CA TYR A 38 6.61 7.25 -3.69
C TYR A 38 7.59 6.95 -2.58
N LEU A 39 7.70 5.69 -2.15
CA LEU A 39 8.74 5.23 -1.25
C LEU A 39 9.92 4.57 -1.98
N SER A 40 9.99 4.66 -3.31
CA SER A 40 11.14 4.10 -4.06
C SER A 40 12.29 5.09 -4.27
N LEU A 41 13.37 4.59 -4.86
CA LEU A 41 14.45 5.38 -5.45
C LEU A 41 13.96 6.40 -6.50
N ASN A 42 12.82 6.15 -7.14
CA ASN A 42 12.23 7.00 -8.18
C ASN A 42 11.17 7.96 -7.65
N SER A 43 11.07 8.14 -6.33
CA SER A 43 10.04 8.96 -5.68
C SER A 43 9.97 10.41 -6.22
N SER A 44 11.12 11.05 -6.49
CA SER A 44 11.14 12.41 -7.06
C SER A 44 10.59 12.44 -8.48
N PHE A 45 10.96 11.45 -9.30
CA PHE A 45 10.48 11.34 -10.67
C PHE A 45 8.97 11.10 -10.69
N ALA A 46 8.49 10.19 -9.82
CA ALA A 46 7.06 9.90 -9.69
C ALA A 46 6.26 11.15 -9.29
N LEU A 47 6.77 11.95 -8.35
CA LEU A 47 6.12 13.18 -7.92
C LEU A 47 6.09 14.24 -9.03
N ASN A 48 7.20 14.44 -9.74
CA ASN A 48 7.26 15.39 -10.85
C ASN A 48 6.33 14.98 -12.00
N HIS A 49 6.29 13.69 -12.34
CA HIS A 49 5.37 13.17 -13.35
C HIS A 49 3.91 13.35 -12.95
N HIS A 50 3.57 13.05 -11.69
CA HIS A 50 2.22 13.25 -11.16
C HIS A 50 1.80 14.72 -11.25
N TYR A 51 2.69 15.62 -10.84
CA TYR A 51 2.45 17.06 -10.93
C TYR A 51 2.26 17.52 -12.38
N GLY A 52 3.11 17.08 -13.32
CA GLY A 52 2.95 17.39 -14.75
C GLY A 52 1.61 16.89 -15.31
N THR A 53 1.15 15.70 -14.89
CA THR A 53 -0.17 15.16 -15.28
C THR A 53 -1.31 16.03 -14.75
N ILE A 54 -1.18 16.58 -13.53
CA ILE A 54 -2.14 17.54 -12.98
C ILE A 54 -2.15 18.82 -13.81
N GLN A 55 -0.98 19.34 -14.19
CA GLN A 55 -0.86 20.55 -14.99
C GLN A 55 -1.54 20.44 -16.35
N GLU A 56 -1.42 19.29 -17.01
CA GLU A 56 -2.08 19.01 -18.29
C GLU A 56 -3.62 18.93 -18.19
N ARG A 57 -4.14 18.59 -17.00
CA ARG A 57 -5.58 18.37 -16.79
C ARG A 57 -6.34 19.63 -16.37
N LEU A 58 -5.66 20.61 -15.77
CA LEU A 58 -6.31 21.79 -15.20
C LEU A 58 -6.30 22.97 -16.17
N SER A 59 -7.36 23.78 -16.12
CA SER A 59 -7.39 25.09 -16.79
C SER A 59 -6.47 26.10 -16.09
N LYS A 60 -6.17 27.22 -16.75
CA LYS A 60 -5.30 28.28 -16.19
C LYS A 60 -5.82 28.84 -14.85
N ASP A 61 -7.12 29.04 -14.73
CA ASP A 61 -7.73 29.56 -13.50
C ASP A 61 -7.62 28.55 -12.35
N GLN A 62 -7.83 27.26 -12.67
CA GLN A 62 -7.68 26.15 -11.72
C GLN A 62 -6.22 25.96 -11.28
N LEU A 63 -5.25 26.13 -12.19
CA LEU A 63 -3.83 26.12 -11.85
C LEU A 63 -3.47 27.27 -10.92
N THR A 64 -3.98 28.48 -11.20
CA THR A 64 -3.76 29.64 -10.33
C THR A 64 -4.32 29.41 -8.92
N ALA A 65 -5.48 28.76 -8.81
CA ALA A 65 -6.07 28.39 -7.53
C ALA A 65 -5.22 27.34 -6.78
N LEU A 66 -4.72 26.33 -7.50
CA LEU A 66 -3.80 25.32 -6.96
C LEU A 66 -2.50 25.95 -6.44
N ASP A 67 -1.88 26.83 -7.23
CA ASP A 67 -0.63 27.51 -6.88
C ASP A 67 -0.81 28.43 -5.67
N SER A 68 -1.94 29.14 -5.58
CA SER A 68 -2.30 29.93 -4.40
C SER A 68 -2.41 29.08 -3.13
N ASN A 69 -3.07 27.91 -3.23
CA ASN A 69 -3.20 26.98 -2.10
C ASN A 69 -1.84 26.44 -1.66
N LEU A 70 -0.99 26.02 -2.60
CA LEU A 70 0.36 25.53 -2.30
C LEU A 70 1.22 26.63 -1.67
N THR A 71 1.15 27.85 -2.19
CA THR A 71 1.86 29.02 -1.64
C THR A 71 1.44 29.32 -0.20
N SER A 72 0.15 29.19 0.10
CA SER A 72 -0.39 29.35 1.46
C SER A 72 0.16 28.28 2.41
N ILE A 73 0.15 27.00 1.99
CA ILE A 73 0.64 25.88 2.81
C ILE A 73 2.13 26.02 3.11
N PHE A 74 2.93 26.39 2.11
CA PHE A 74 4.38 26.50 2.27
C PHE A 74 4.86 27.87 2.75
N SER A 75 3.96 28.75 3.19
CA SER A 75 4.31 30.09 3.70
C SER A 75 5.20 30.87 2.73
N LYS A 76 4.86 30.85 1.43
CA LYS A 76 5.60 31.48 0.32
C LYS A 76 7.00 30.90 0.01
N ARG A 77 7.42 29.82 0.68
CA ARG A 77 8.66 29.10 0.33
C ARG A 77 8.33 27.93 -0.59
N THR A 78 8.63 28.06 -1.87
CA THR A 78 8.39 26.97 -2.82
C THR A 78 9.42 25.86 -2.71
N LYS A 79 10.67 26.17 -2.36
CA LYS A 79 11.67 25.12 -2.27
C LYS A 79 11.44 24.24 -1.05
N VAL A 80 11.24 22.94 -1.28
CA VAL A 80 10.99 21.95 -0.24
C VAL A 80 12.26 21.15 0.01
N SER A 81 12.90 21.39 1.15
CA SER A 81 14.07 20.62 1.60
C SER A 81 13.71 19.15 1.76
N TYR A 82 14.46 18.25 1.11
CA TYR A 82 14.15 16.81 1.07
C TYR A 82 12.76 16.45 0.48
N GLY A 83 12.12 17.42 -0.20
CA GLY A 83 10.73 17.40 -0.66
C GLY A 83 10.35 16.30 -1.64
N GLY A 84 11.32 15.87 -2.44
CA GLY A 84 11.06 14.96 -3.56
C GLY A 84 11.15 13.49 -3.21
N VAL A 85 11.49 13.12 -1.96
CA VAL A 85 11.91 11.74 -1.69
C VAL A 85 11.18 11.09 -0.54
N GLY A 86 10.78 9.83 -0.75
CA GLY A 86 10.25 8.94 0.28
C GLY A 86 8.96 9.48 0.90
N VAL A 87 8.88 9.50 2.24
CA VAL A 87 7.66 9.91 2.95
C VAL A 87 7.22 11.34 2.64
N VAL A 88 8.17 12.23 2.29
CA VAL A 88 7.83 13.59 1.89
C VAL A 88 7.18 13.60 0.51
N ALA A 89 7.73 12.85 -0.46
CA ALA A 89 7.11 12.69 -1.78
C ALA A 89 5.71 12.09 -1.69
N LEU A 90 5.55 11.08 -0.83
CA LEU A 90 4.26 10.46 -0.56
C LEU A 90 3.27 11.49 0.02
N ALA A 91 3.67 12.26 1.03
CA ALA A 91 2.82 13.30 1.60
C ALA A 91 2.44 14.38 0.57
N MET A 92 3.38 14.81 -0.27
CA MET A 92 3.11 15.79 -1.33
C MET A 92 2.14 15.24 -2.38
N SER A 93 2.27 13.98 -2.77
CA SER A 93 1.34 13.36 -3.73
C SER A 93 -0.10 13.39 -3.22
N LEU A 94 -0.30 13.06 -1.93
CA LEU A 94 -1.61 13.05 -1.29
C LEU A 94 -2.16 14.47 -1.12
N LEU A 95 -1.30 15.43 -0.80
CA LEU A 95 -1.68 16.84 -0.73
C LEU A 95 -2.15 17.34 -2.09
N LEU A 96 -1.38 17.07 -3.16
CA LEU A 96 -1.72 17.50 -4.51
C LEU A 96 -3.10 16.98 -4.93
N ASP A 97 -3.38 15.71 -4.68
CA ASP A 97 -4.68 15.13 -5.00
C ASP A 97 -5.81 15.79 -4.20
N THR A 98 -5.60 16.02 -2.90
CA THR A 98 -6.57 16.74 -2.05
C THR A 98 -6.88 18.14 -2.59
N LEU A 99 -5.85 18.87 -3.04
CA LEU A 99 -6.02 20.22 -3.58
C LEU A 99 -6.69 20.20 -4.96
N VAL A 100 -6.34 19.24 -5.81
CA VAL A 100 -6.96 19.06 -7.13
C VAL A 100 -8.45 18.74 -6.99
N ASP A 101 -8.82 17.83 -6.08
CA ASP A 101 -10.22 17.51 -5.81
C ASP A 101 -11.00 18.76 -5.37
N GLY A 102 -10.40 19.56 -4.47
CA GLY A 102 -10.97 20.83 -4.03
C GLY A 102 -11.15 21.85 -5.16
N VAL A 103 -10.18 21.96 -6.07
CA VAL A 103 -10.24 22.86 -7.24
C VAL A 103 -11.24 22.38 -8.29
N LEU A 104 -11.39 21.07 -8.46
CA LEU A 104 -12.37 20.47 -9.36
C LEU A 104 -13.79 20.39 -8.76
N GLY A 105 -13.96 20.76 -7.49
CA GLY A 105 -15.24 20.62 -6.78
C GLY A 105 -15.67 19.17 -6.60
N GLN A 106 -14.72 18.23 -6.63
CA GLN A 106 -14.96 16.81 -6.39
C GLN A 106 -14.88 16.55 -4.88
N MET A 107 -15.91 15.92 -4.32
CA MET A 107 -15.97 15.64 -2.87
C MET A 107 -14.93 14.60 -2.45
N ASP A 108 -14.50 14.69 -1.18
CA ASP A 108 -13.49 13.94 -0.40
C ASP A 108 -13.58 12.38 -0.42
N GLY A 109 -14.42 11.80 -1.29
CA GLY A 109 -14.59 10.35 -1.46
C GLY A 109 -13.36 9.66 -2.03
N GLU A 110 -12.59 10.33 -2.91
CA GLU A 110 -11.42 9.74 -3.58
C GLU A 110 -10.21 9.60 -2.65
N LEU A 111 -10.01 10.54 -1.72
CA LEU A 111 -8.95 10.45 -0.71
C LEU A 111 -9.22 9.33 0.30
N MET A 112 -10.48 9.20 0.75
CA MET A 112 -10.89 8.10 1.62
C MET A 112 -10.74 6.74 0.92
N ASP A 113 -11.06 6.66 -0.38
CA ASP A 113 -10.80 5.47 -1.20
C ASP A 113 -9.30 5.13 -1.23
N ARG A 114 -8.41 6.11 -1.31
CA ARG A 114 -6.96 5.86 -1.36
C ARG A 114 -6.40 5.26 -0.08
N TYR A 115 -6.75 5.81 1.09
CA TYR A 115 -6.31 5.22 2.35
C TYR A 115 -6.92 3.83 2.57
N GLN A 116 -8.16 3.61 2.12
CA GLN A 116 -8.78 2.28 2.10
C GLN A 116 -8.07 1.33 1.13
N ARG A 117 -7.52 1.84 0.02
CA ARG A 117 -6.72 1.05 -0.91
C ARG A 117 -5.39 0.63 -0.29
N ILE A 118 -4.70 1.52 0.42
CA ILE A 118 -3.43 1.24 1.08
C ILE A 118 -3.61 0.27 2.26
N PHE A 119 -4.58 0.53 3.14
CA PHE A 119 -4.72 -0.19 4.41
C PHE A 119 -5.89 -1.18 4.45
N GLY A 120 -6.65 -1.29 3.37
CA GLY A 120 -7.89 -2.08 3.33
C GLY A 120 -9.11 -1.28 3.82
N PRO A 121 -10.32 -1.86 3.69
CA PRO A 121 -11.58 -1.18 3.95
C PRO A 121 -11.86 -0.90 5.43
N ASP A 122 -11.01 -1.40 6.33
CA ASP A 122 -11.16 -1.18 7.77
C ASP A 122 -10.70 0.23 8.15
N ASN A 123 -11.69 1.11 8.34
CA ASN A 123 -11.50 2.49 8.72
C ASN A 123 -11.10 2.69 10.20
N THR A 124 -11.05 1.62 11.00
CA THR A 124 -10.66 1.68 12.42
C THR A 124 -9.19 1.32 12.68
N SER A 125 -8.41 1.09 11.61
CA SER A 125 -7.00 0.73 11.71
C SER A 125 -6.17 1.82 12.40
N GLU A 126 -5.59 1.48 13.56
CA GLU A 126 -4.65 2.32 14.31
C GLU A 126 -3.45 2.74 13.44
N ILE A 127 -2.90 1.80 12.65
CA ILE A 127 -1.82 2.05 11.69
C ILE A 127 -2.23 3.08 10.62
N SER A 128 -3.43 2.93 10.05
CA SER A 128 -3.95 3.86 9.04
C SER A 128 -4.13 5.25 9.63
N SER A 129 -4.67 5.35 10.85
CA SER A 129 -4.87 6.64 11.54
C SER A 129 -3.54 7.34 11.81
N ILE A 130 -2.57 6.65 12.41
CA ILE A 130 -1.23 7.19 12.70
C ILE A 130 -0.57 7.66 11.40
N THR A 131 -0.63 6.86 10.34
CA THR A 131 -0.02 7.21 9.06
C THR A 131 -0.69 8.41 8.41
N ARG A 132 -2.03 8.48 8.42
CA ARG A 132 -2.78 9.60 7.87
C ARG A 132 -2.46 10.90 8.58
N GLU A 133 -2.42 10.88 9.91
CA GLU A 133 -2.04 12.05 10.70
C GLU A 133 -0.62 12.51 10.36
N TYR A 134 0.35 11.60 10.36
CA TYR A 134 1.74 11.92 10.01
C TYR A 134 1.83 12.60 8.63
N LEU A 135 1.29 11.95 7.59
CA LEU A 135 1.37 12.44 6.21
C LEU A 135 0.63 13.77 6.00
N ARG A 136 -0.39 14.08 6.81
CA ARG A 136 -1.06 15.39 6.79
C ARG A 136 -0.21 16.50 7.41
N LEU A 137 0.62 16.18 8.39
CA LEU A 137 1.48 17.17 9.06
C LEU A 137 2.73 17.50 8.23
N VAL A 138 3.29 16.52 7.52
CA VAL A 138 4.54 16.66 6.75
C VAL A 138 4.61 17.94 5.89
N PRO A 139 3.60 18.28 5.05
CA PRO A 139 3.72 19.45 4.18
C PRO A 139 3.87 20.78 4.92
N SER A 140 3.28 20.89 6.12
CA SER A 140 3.37 22.11 6.93
C SER A 140 4.70 22.26 7.66
N MET A 141 5.46 21.17 7.82
CA MET A 141 6.66 21.10 8.64
C MET A 141 7.96 20.95 7.83
N VAL A 142 7.85 20.60 6.56
CA VAL A 142 8.99 20.26 5.69
C VAL A 142 10.07 21.35 5.57
N ASN A 143 9.71 22.60 5.79
CA ASN A 143 10.64 23.74 5.75
C ASN A 143 11.25 24.10 7.12
N ASN A 144 10.89 23.35 8.18
CA ASN A 144 11.45 23.45 9.53
C ASN A 144 12.05 22.11 9.93
N SER A 145 13.36 21.96 9.79
CA SER A 145 14.06 20.69 10.03
C SER A 145 13.90 20.17 11.46
N ASP A 146 13.86 21.05 12.46
CA ASP A 146 13.75 20.66 13.87
C ASP A 146 12.35 20.12 14.16
N MET A 147 11.30 20.84 13.71
CA MET A 147 9.92 20.34 13.83
C MET A 147 9.72 19.05 13.04
N MET A 148 10.27 18.96 11.82
CA MET A 148 10.17 17.76 10.99
C MET A 148 10.87 16.55 11.66
N ALA A 149 12.00 16.78 12.34
CA ALA A 149 12.70 15.75 13.11
C ALA A 149 11.88 15.27 14.31
N GLU A 150 11.32 16.20 15.09
CA GLU A 150 10.50 15.92 16.27
C GLU A 150 9.25 15.09 15.90
N ILE A 151 8.46 15.56 14.93
CA ILE A 151 7.25 14.86 14.51
C ILE A 151 7.56 13.52 13.84
N THR A 152 8.67 13.41 13.10
CA THR A 152 9.10 12.14 12.50
C THR A 152 9.42 11.12 13.58
N ASP A 153 10.11 11.52 14.66
CA ASP A 153 10.40 10.61 15.78
C ASP A 153 9.13 10.18 16.53
N VAL A 154 8.22 11.13 16.82
CA VAL A 154 6.94 10.82 17.48
C VAL A 154 6.14 9.79 16.70
N TYR A 155 6.01 9.97 15.38
CA TYR A 155 5.22 9.08 14.53
C TYR A 155 5.96 7.77 14.18
N ASP A 156 7.29 7.77 14.14
CA ASP A 156 8.11 6.55 14.10
C ASP A 156 7.80 5.65 15.31
N GLN A 157 7.84 6.21 16.53
CA GLN A 157 7.53 5.44 17.73
C GLN A 157 6.07 4.96 17.74
N LYS A 158 5.09 5.83 17.46
CA LYS A 158 3.66 5.44 17.42
C LYS A 158 3.44 4.27 16.44
N LEU A 159 3.98 4.38 15.23
CA LEU A 159 3.78 3.38 14.19
C LEU A 159 4.49 2.07 14.52
N LYS A 160 5.69 2.12 15.11
CA LYS A 160 6.39 0.94 15.63
C LYS A 160 5.54 0.15 16.62
N HIS A 161 4.95 0.83 17.62
CA HIS A 161 4.12 0.16 18.64
C HIS A 161 2.88 -0.48 18.01
N ALA A 162 2.18 0.23 17.12
CA ALA A 162 1.00 -0.29 16.44
C ALA A 162 1.33 -1.51 15.55
N LEU A 163 2.47 -1.50 14.86
CA LEU A 163 2.94 -2.62 14.03
C LEU A 163 3.33 -3.86 14.85
N ILE A 164 3.96 -3.67 16.01
CA ILE A 164 4.28 -4.78 16.92
C ILE A 164 2.99 -5.43 17.43
N LYS A 165 2.05 -4.62 17.94
CA LYS A 165 0.75 -5.08 18.42
C LYS A 165 -0.02 -5.87 17.35
N LEU A 166 -0.05 -5.37 16.11
CA LEU A 166 -0.70 -6.08 14.99
C LEU A 166 0.03 -7.36 14.58
N TYR A 167 1.36 -7.37 14.65
CA TYR A 167 2.14 -8.58 14.42
C TYR A 167 1.84 -9.65 15.49
N GLU A 168 1.82 -9.28 16.76
CA GLU A 168 1.51 -10.16 17.88
C GLU A 168 0.07 -10.71 17.78
N SER A 169 -0.90 -9.88 17.39
CA SER A 169 -2.26 -10.35 17.19
C SER A 169 -2.36 -11.42 16.10
N MET A 170 -1.63 -11.27 15.00
CA MET A 170 -1.62 -12.25 13.92
C MET A 170 -0.83 -13.52 14.25
N THR A 171 0.24 -13.41 15.04
CA THR A 171 1.18 -14.51 15.29
C THR A 171 0.93 -15.26 16.60
N ILE A 172 0.77 -14.53 17.71
CA ILE A 172 0.60 -15.07 19.07
C ILE A 172 -0.87 -15.31 19.36
N GLU A 173 -1.73 -14.33 19.08
CA GLU A 173 -3.17 -14.43 19.37
C GLU A 173 -3.95 -15.17 18.27
N HIS A 174 -3.27 -15.56 17.19
CA HIS A 174 -3.83 -16.30 16.05
C HIS A 174 -4.99 -15.59 15.32
N ARG A 175 -5.05 -14.26 15.40
CA ARG A 175 -6.06 -13.40 14.74
C ARG A 175 -5.64 -12.96 13.35
N MET A 176 -5.08 -13.90 12.56
CA MET A 176 -4.68 -13.65 11.17
C MET A 176 -5.89 -13.26 10.31
N SER A 177 -5.74 -12.23 9.48
CA SER A 177 -6.69 -11.85 8.44
C SER A 177 -6.00 -11.16 7.28
N THR A 178 -6.64 -11.14 6.11
CA THR A 178 -6.19 -10.40 4.92
C THR A 178 -6.00 -8.92 5.23
N ALA A 179 -6.96 -8.29 5.91
CA ALA A 179 -6.89 -6.88 6.28
C ALA A 179 -5.70 -6.59 7.20
N ALA A 180 -5.52 -7.40 8.26
CA ALA A 180 -4.41 -7.23 9.20
C ALA A 180 -3.05 -7.38 8.50
N LEU A 181 -2.89 -8.36 7.60
CA LEU A 181 -1.64 -8.54 6.88
C LEU A 181 -1.37 -7.40 5.90
N LYS A 182 -2.39 -6.93 5.17
CA LYS A 182 -2.25 -5.77 4.28
C LYS A 182 -1.84 -4.51 5.04
N GLN A 183 -2.48 -4.25 6.19
CA GLN A 183 -2.13 -3.13 7.06
C GLN A 183 -0.70 -3.23 7.57
N TRP A 184 -0.27 -4.42 7.97
CA TRP A 184 1.09 -4.64 8.44
C TRP A 184 2.13 -4.43 7.33
N ILE A 185 1.91 -4.97 6.12
CA ILE A 185 2.83 -4.81 4.98
C ILE A 185 3.01 -3.34 4.60
N ASN A 186 1.89 -2.63 4.38
CA ASN A 186 1.93 -1.23 3.97
C ASN A 186 2.43 -0.32 5.10
N GLY A 187 2.04 -0.60 6.35
CA GLY A 187 2.53 0.12 7.51
C GLY A 187 4.03 -0.08 7.76
N ALA A 188 4.55 -1.30 7.59
CA ALA A 188 5.98 -1.60 7.73
C ALA A 188 6.81 -0.91 6.64
N ALA A 189 6.32 -0.89 5.40
CA ALA A 189 6.93 -0.13 4.31
C ALA A 189 7.01 1.36 4.67
N ILE A 190 5.89 1.97 5.09
CA ILE A 190 5.88 3.39 5.47
C ILE A 190 6.79 3.66 6.67
N HIS A 191 6.76 2.82 7.70
CA HIS A 191 7.60 2.99 8.89
C HIS A 191 9.10 2.92 8.56
N LEU A 192 9.53 1.99 7.70
CA LEU A 192 10.92 1.94 7.26
C LEU A 192 11.34 3.27 6.60
N HIS A 193 10.45 3.89 5.82
CA HIS A 193 10.75 5.15 5.15
C HIS A 193 10.65 6.37 6.06
N ILE A 194 9.80 6.34 7.09
CA ILE A 194 9.83 7.31 8.19
C ILE A 194 11.20 7.23 8.87
N ARG A 195 11.69 6.02 9.16
CA ARG A 195 13.00 5.82 9.76
C ARG A 195 14.14 6.34 8.87
N ILE A 196 14.12 6.03 7.58
CA ILE A 196 15.08 6.57 6.60
C ILE A 196 15.02 8.10 6.57
N HIS A 197 13.83 8.69 6.66
CA HIS A 197 13.69 10.14 6.72
C HIS A 197 14.29 10.73 7.99
N GLY A 198 14.07 10.10 9.15
CA GLY A 198 14.73 10.50 10.40
C GLY A 198 16.27 10.48 10.30
N ILE A 199 16.84 9.49 9.62
CA ILE A 199 18.30 9.46 9.36
C ILE A 199 18.73 10.69 8.54
N ARG A 200 17.96 11.07 7.52
CA ARG A 200 18.25 12.26 6.68
C ARG A 200 18.17 13.56 7.48
N LEU A 201 17.29 13.60 8.48
CA LEU A 201 17.15 14.70 9.43
C LEU A 201 18.19 14.65 10.56
N LEU A 202 19.05 13.64 10.58
CA LEU A 202 20.03 13.39 11.66
C LEU A 202 19.37 13.17 13.03
N SER A 203 18.10 12.76 13.08
CA SER A 203 17.34 12.56 14.32
C SER A 203 17.48 11.14 14.89
N VAL A 204 17.95 10.18 14.09
CA VAL A 204 18.16 8.78 14.49
C VAL A 204 19.49 8.23 13.97
N PRO A 205 20.04 7.16 14.60
CA PRO A 205 21.29 6.54 14.14
C PRO A 205 21.21 5.95 12.74
N ARG A 206 22.28 6.07 11.97
CA ARG A 206 22.38 5.58 10.59
C ARG A 206 22.06 4.08 10.42
N GLY A 207 22.52 3.23 11.35
CA GLY A 207 22.27 1.77 11.29
C GLY A 207 20.86 1.33 11.68
N SER A 208 20.01 2.25 12.15
CA SER A 208 18.67 1.89 12.64
C SER A 208 17.71 1.44 11.53
N ALA A 209 17.86 1.96 10.30
CA ALA A 209 17.07 1.52 9.16
C ALA A 209 17.40 0.08 8.74
N GLU A 210 18.68 -0.31 8.77
CA GLU A 210 19.11 -1.67 8.42
C GLU A 210 18.54 -2.69 9.40
N SER A 211 18.66 -2.42 10.71
CA SER A 211 18.09 -3.28 11.75
C SER A 211 16.56 -3.41 11.59
N LEU A 212 15.88 -2.30 11.30
CA LEU A 212 14.43 -2.29 11.10
C LEU A 212 14.03 -3.06 9.84
N ARG A 213 14.76 -2.90 8.74
CA ARG A 213 14.56 -3.65 7.48
C ARG A 213 14.70 -5.16 7.71
N LEU A 214 15.75 -5.60 8.39
CA LEU A 214 15.97 -7.02 8.70
C LEU A 214 14.84 -7.58 9.58
N SER A 215 14.38 -6.81 10.56
CA SER A 215 13.22 -7.16 11.38
C SER A 215 11.96 -7.34 10.53
N TYR A 216 11.66 -6.40 9.63
CA TYR A 216 10.48 -6.49 8.76
C TYR A 216 10.57 -7.59 7.71
N ARG A 217 11.73 -7.81 7.12
CA ARG A 217 11.92 -8.94 6.20
C ARG A 217 11.66 -10.29 6.91
N THR A 218 12.21 -10.45 8.12
CA THR A 218 12.01 -11.67 8.92
C THR A 218 10.54 -11.84 9.31
N GLY A 219 9.91 -10.75 9.77
CA GLY A 219 8.49 -10.72 10.11
C GLY A 219 7.59 -11.06 8.92
N LEU A 220 7.87 -10.49 7.75
CA LEU A 220 7.13 -10.75 6.51
C LEU A 220 7.17 -12.23 6.14
N GLY A 221 8.36 -12.84 6.15
CA GLY A 221 8.52 -14.26 5.84
C GLY A 221 7.66 -15.14 6.76
N ARG A 222 7.62 -14.84 8.06
CA ARG A 222 6.77 -15.55 9.02
C ARG A 222 5.28 -15.32 8.76
N LEU A 223 4.87 -14.08 8.51
CA LEU A 223 3.47 -13.74 8.26
C LEU A 223 2.94 -14.39 6.98
N VAL A 224 3.72 -14.42 5.90
CA VAL A 224 3.35 -15.07 4.64
C VAL A 224 3.11 -16.57 4.82
N GLN A 225 3.95 -17.25 5.60
CA GLN A 225 3.75 -18.67 5.94
C GLN A 225 2.44 -18.91 6.71
N LEU A 226 2.17 -18.08 7.71
CA LEU A 226 0.94 -18.15 8.50
C LEU A 226 -0.30 -17.82 7.65
N TYR A 227 -0.15 -16.87 6.73
CA TYR A 227 -1.21 -16.45 5.82
C TYR A 227 -1.55 -17.52 4.78
N ALA A 228 -0.57 -18.22 4.23
CA ALA A 228 -0.82 -19.38 3.36
C ALA A 228 -1.67 -20.45 4.07
N SER A 229 -1.41 -20.67 5.37
CA SER A 229 -2.21 -21.57 6.21
C SER A 229 -3.62 -21.02 6.45
N TYR A 230 -3.74 -19.70 6.67
CA TYR A 230 -5.02 -19.01 6.79
C TYR A 230 -5.88 -19.15 5.53
N ILE A 231 -5.33 -18.87 4.35
CA ILE A 231 -6.06 -19.00 3.07
C ILE A 231 -6.48 -20.44 2.82
N ARG A 232 -5.60 -21.42 3.07
CA ARG A 232 -5.95 -22.84 2.93
C ARG A 232 -7.15 -23.24 3.79
N ARG A 233 -7.29 -22.70 5.00
CA ARG A 233 -8.46 -22.95 5.87
C ARG A 233 -9.75 -22.26 5.40
N ASN A 234 -9.61 -21.23 4.57
CA ASN A 234 -10.69 -20.38 4.10
C ASN A 234 -11.14 -20.69 2.65
N VAL A 235 -10.39 -21.51 1.90
CA VAL A 235 -10.87 -22.12 0.66
C VAL A 235 -11.54 -23.44 0.99
N LYS A 236 -12.87 -23.49 0.91
CA LYS A 236 -13.66 -24.67 1.31
C LYS A 236 -14.49 -25.19 0.14
N GLU A 237 -14.49 -26.51 -0.03
CA GLU A 237 -15.53 -27.18 -0.80
C GLU A 237 -16.83 -27.17 0.02
N ARG A 238 -17.94 -26.87 -0.65
CA ARG A 238 -19.28 -27.04 -0.08
C ARG A 238 -19.96 -28.17 -0.83
N GLY A 239 -20.58 -29.06 -0.05
CA GLY A 239 -21.31 -30.22 -0.58
C GLY A 239 -22.41 -29.82 -1.58
N PRO A 240 -22.87 -30.79 -2.39
CA PRO A 240 -23.81 -30.54 -3.46
C PRO A 240 -25.11 -29.88 -2.95
N THR A 241 -25.68 -28.99 -3.76
CA THR A 241 -27.04 -28.46 -3.51
C THR A 241 -28.06 -29.60 -3.57
N GLN A 242 -29.12 -29.52 -2.76
CA GLN A 242 -30.21 -30.52 -2.76
C GLN A 242 -31.00 -30.56 -4.08
N ASP A 243 -30.88 -29.52 -4.91
CA ASP A 243 -31.55 -29.44 -6.21
C ASP A 243 -30.68 -29.98 -7.36
N PRO A 244 -31.23 -30.83 -8.25
CA PRO A 244 -30.55 -31.30 -9.45
C PRO A 244 -30.19 -30.16 -10.42
N PRO A 245 -29.01 -30.19 -11.07
CA PRO A 245 -27.96 -31.19 -10.92
C PRO A 245 -27.13 -30.98 -9.64
N PHE A 246 -26.87 -32.07 -8.90
CA PHE A 246 -26.03 -32.12 -7.70
C PHE A 246 -24.58 -31.73 -8.02
N LYS A 247 -24.26 -30.44 -7.97
CA LYS A 247 -22.91 -29.92 -8.22
C LYS A 247 -22.28 -29.46 -6.92
N ALA A 248 -21.14 -30.04 -6.57
CA ALA A 248 -20.26 -29.48 -5.53
C ALA A 248 -19.76 -28.10 -5.99
N GLY A 249 -19.43 -27.23 -5.04
CA GLY A 249 -18.92 -25.90 -5.37
C GLY A 249 -17.81 -25.50 -4.43
N PHE A 250 -16.82 -24.77 -4.94
CA PHE A 250 -15.82 -24.14 -4.11
C PHE A 250 -16.30 -22.76 -3.66
N LEU A 251 -16.03 -22.47 -2.40
CA LEU A 251 -16.28 -21.20 -1.75
C LEU A 251 -14.96 -20.70 -1.18
N ILE A 252 -14.51 -19.57 -1.67
CA ILE A 252 -13.46 -18.78 -1.02
C ILE A 252 -14.19 -17.94 0.04
N THR A 253 -13.96 -18.25 1.32
CA THR A 253 -14.51 -17.48 2.44
C THR A 253 -13.48 -16.48 2.93
N GLU A 254 -13.52 -15.25 2.45
CA GLU A 254 -12.97 -14.14 3.22
C GLU A 254 -13.97 -13.74 4.33
N PRO A 255 -13.52 -13.18 5.46
CA PRO A 255 -14.43 -12.59 6.43
C PRO A 255 -15.38 -11.63 5.72
N ASN A 256 -16.69 -11.88 5.84
CA ASN A 256 -17.78 -11.05 5.32
C ASN A 256 -18.05 -11.07 3.80
N ARG A 257 -17.41 -11.92 2.99
CA ARG A 257 -17.76 -12.09 1.56
C ARG A 257 -17.86 -13.57 1.16
N LYS A 258 -18.93 -13.94 0.45
CA LYS A 258 -19.20 -15.34 0.03
C LYS A 258 -19.50 -15.37 -1.48
N VAL A 259 -18.55 -15.82 -2.29
CA VAL A 259 -18.80 -16.11 -3.72
C VAL A 259 -18.75 -17.61 -3.95
N ARG A 260 -19.80 -18.12 -4.58
CA ARG A 260 -19.96 -19.54 -4.87
C ARG A 260 -19.65 -19.78 -6.34
N HIS A 261 -18.79 -20.76 -6.62
CA HIS A 261 -18.61 -21.27 -7.97
C HIS A 261 -18.88 -22.77 -7.98
N ARG A 262 -19.80 -23.22 -8.87
CA ARG A 262 -20.18 -24.63 -8.99
C ARG A 262 -19.26 -25.31 -9.99
N VAL A 263 -18.59 -26.38 -9.57
CA VAL A 263 -17.67 -27.10 -10.44
C VAL A 263 -17.86 -28.60 -10.28
N SER A 264 -17.78 -29.34 -11.38
CA SER A 264 -17.81 -30.80 -11.34
C SER A 264 -16.39 -31.32 -11.11
N HIS A 265 -16.15 -31.99 -9.99
CA HIS A 265 -14.88 -32.66 -9.70
C HIS A 265 -15.14 -33.93 -8.88
N SER A 266 -14.18 -34.85 -8.88
CA SER A 266 -14.23 -36.02 -8.01
C SER A 266 -13.76 -35.67 -6.60
N ALA A 267 -14.21 -36.43 -5.59
CA ALA A 267 -13.82 -36.20 -4.20
C ALA A 267 -12.30 -36.30 -3.97
N CYS A 268 -11.58 -37.11 -4.76
CA CYS A 268 -10.12 -37.19 -4.66
C CYS A 268 -9.40 -35.92 -5.16
N GLN A 269 -10.05 -35.08 -5.98
CA GLN A 269 -9.46 -33.85 -6.52
C GLN A 269 -9.52 -32.66 -5.56
N THR A 270 -10.34 -32.73 -4.50
CA THR A 270 -10.60 -31.59 -3.59
C THR A 270 -9.33 -30.95 -3.04
N GLN A 271 -8.42 -31.75 -2.47
CA GLN A 271 -7.18 -31.21 -1.87
C GLN A 271 -6.22 -30.63 -2.92
N GLY A 272 -6.20 -31.22 -4.13
CA GLY A 272 -5.45 -30.69 -5.26
C GLY A 272 -6.00 -29.34 -5.72
N ILE A 273 -7.33 -29.22 -5.82
CA ILE A 273 -8.00 -27.97 -6.20
C ILE A 273 -7.76 -26.87 -5.16
N ILE A 274 -7.95 -27.17 -3.87
CA ILE A 274 -7.69 -26.20 -2.79
C ILE A 274 -6.23 -25.72 -2.85
N SER A 275 -5.28 -26.65 -2.97
CA SER A 275 -3.85 -26.29 -3.02
C SER A 275 -3.52 -25.44 -4.25
N ALA A 276 -4.05 -25.77 -5.43
CA ALA A 276 -3.85 -24.99 -6.64
C ALA A 276 -4.47 -23.58 -6.57
N ILE A 277 -5.66 -23.44 -5.99
CA ILE A 277 -6.29 -22.13 -5.75
C ILE A 277 -5.46 -21.30 -4.79
N VAL A 278 -5.05 -21.88 -3.65
CA VAL A 278 -4.20 -21.19 -2.66
C VAL A 278 -2.91 -20.70 -3.32
N SER A 279 -2.23 -21.56 -4.08
CA SER A 279 -1.02 -21.19 -4.81
C SER A 279 -1.26 -20.03 -5.79
N ARG A 280 -2.40 -20.05 -6.51
CA ARG A 280 -2.74 -18.97 -7.45
C ARG A 280 -3.07 -17.66 -6.75
N ILE A 281 -3.82 -17.71 -5.65
CA ILE A 281 -4.10 -16.53 -4.81
C ILE A 281 -2.79 -15.93 -4.31
N LEU A 282 -1.87 -16.73 -3.80
CA LEU A 282 -0.57 -16.26 -3.31
C LEU A 282 0.31 -15.71 -4.44
N ALA A 283 0.27 -16.32 -5.63
CA ALA A 283 1.04 -15.86 -6.78
C ALA A 283 0.64 -14.44 -7.22
N VAL A 284 -0.66 -14.12 -7.23
CA VAL A 284 -1.13 -12.77 -7.62
C VAL A 284 -0.86 -11.69 -6.58
N GLN A 285 -0.52 -12.05 -5.34
CA GLN A 285 -0.10 -11.07 -4.32
C GLN A 285 1.29 -10.49 -4.58
N ASN A 286 2.07 -11.12 -5.48
CA ASN A 286 3.43 -10.69 -5.84
C ASN A 286 4.32 -10.43 -4.60
N ILE A 287 4.36 -11.38 -3.66
CA ILE A 287 5.14 -11.26 -2.40
C ILE A 287 6.61 -10.93 -2.66
N ARG A 288 7.16 -11.45 -3.76
CA ARG A 288 8.54 -11.15 -4.18
C ARG A 288 8.76 -9.65 -4.42
N ALA A 289 7.80 -8.94 -5.01
CA ALA A 289 7.92 -7.49 -5.18
C ALA A 289 7.95 -6.76 -3.83
N THR A 290 7.18 -7.21 -2.84
CA THR A 290 7.22 -6.67 -1.47
C THR A 290 8.57 -6.96 -0.81
N GLU A 291 9.13 -8.16 -0.98
CA GLU A 291 10.45 -8.52 -0.46
C GLU A 291 11.55 -7.66 -1.10
N MET A 292 11.54 -7.53 -2.44
CA MET A 292 12.49 -6.68 -3.17
C MET A 292 12.38 -5.21 -2.74
N PHE A 293 11.17 -4.69 -2.50
CA PHE A 293 10.99 -3.34 -1.97
C PHE A 293 11.75 -3.14 -0.65
N PHE A 294 11.67 -4.11 0.28
CA PHE A 294 12.44 -4.03 1.52
C PHE A 294 13.95 -4.18 1.29
N GLU A 295 14.39 -4.97 0.30
CA GLU A 295 15.82 -5.12 -0.04
C GLU A 295 16.41 -3.85 -0.67
N GLU A 296 15.66 -3.18 -1.55
CA GLU A 296 16.10 -1.97 -2.27
C GLU A 296 16.28 -0.76 -1.34
N ALA A 297 15.64 -0.76 -0.18
CA ALA A 297 15.81 0.28 0.84
C ALA A 297 17.27 0.44 1.31
N ASP A 298 18.11 -0.60 1.20
CA ASP A 298 19.55 -0.52 1.49
C ASP A 298 20.27 0.45 0.52
N PHE A 299 19.86 0.52 -0.74
CA PHE A 299 20.48 1.42 -1.73
C PHE A 299 20.04 2.89 -1.52
N MET A 300 18.84 3.11 -0.99
CA MET A 300 18.37 4.46 -0.64
C MET A 300 19.23 5.10 0.44
N TYR A 301 19.76 4.32 1.38
CA TYR A 301 20.65 4.82 2.43
C TYR A 301 21.94 5.46 1.88
N PHE A 302 22.48 4.95 0.77
CA PHE A 302 23.74 5.43 0.19
C PHE A 302 23.57 6.58 -0.82
N MET A 303 22.41 6.69 -1.46
CA MET A 303 22.23 7.59 -2.61
C MET A 303 21.65 8.97 -2.27
N TYR A 304 20.97 9.15 -1.14
CA TYR A 304 20.31 10.43 -0.84
C TYR A 304 21.22 11.45 -0.15
N HIS A 305 22.23 11.93 -0.87
CA HIS A 305 22.80 13.25 -0.62
C HIS A 305 22.10 14.30 -1.50
N LYS A 306 21.43 15.25 -0.83
CA LYS A 306 20.89 16.52 -1.37
C LYS A 306 20.06 16.44 -2.66
N THR A 307 18.91 15.76 -2.62
CA THR A 307 17.81 16.08 -3.54
C THR A 307 16.90 17.12 -2.90
N GLU A 308 16.99 18.35 -3.37
CA GLU A 308 16.02 19.41 -3.10
C GLU A 308 14.93 19.32 -4.16
N LEU A 309 13.66 19.40 -3.76
CA LEU A 309 12.58 19.59 -4.72
C LEU A 309 12.44 21.08 -4.94
N ASP A 310 12.71 21.50 -6.16
CA ASP A 310 12.46 22.87 -6.57
C ASP A 310 11.02 22.98 -7.05
N CYS A 311 10.14 23.51 -6.20
CA CYS A 311 8.79 23.86 -6.63
C CYS A 311 8.76 25.22 -7.36
N THR A 312 9.88 25.78 -7.80
CA THR A 312 9.89 27.03 -8.59
C THR A 312 9.14 26.95 -9.95
N PRO A 313 8.97 25.80 -10.64
CA PRO A 313 8.03 25.76 -11.76
C PRO A 313 6.55 25.92 -11.34
N LEU A 314 6.23 25.95 -10.04
CA LEU A 314 4.91 26.32 -9.51
C LEU A 314 4.67 27.83 -9.37
N LEU A 315 5.67 28.70 -9.63
CA LEU A 315 5.49 30.15 -9.52
C LEU A 315 6.03 30.97 -10.70
N ASP A 316 6.86 30.40 -11.58
CA ASP A 316 7.48 31.14 -12.69
C ASP A 316 6.77 30.94 -14.04
N THR A 317 5.44 30.90 -14.07
CA THR A 317 4.72 31.33 -15.28
C THR A 317 4.44 32.82 -15.18
N ASN A 318 5.51 33.61 -15.27
CA ASN A 318 5.39 35.03 -15.53
C ASN A 318 4.56 35.23 -16.80
N ILE A 319 3.40 35.84 -16.60
CA ILE A 319 2.69 36.66 -17.55
C ILE A 319 3.72 37.65 -18.11
N THR A 320 4.25 37.36 -19.29
CA THR A 320 4.77 38.41 -20.16
C THR A 320 3.56 39.21 -20.60
N THR A 321 3.34 40.34 -19.93
CA THR A 321 2.52 41.43 -20.43
C THR A 321 3.05 41.81 -21.80
N GLY A 322 2.34 41.43 -22.86
CA GLY A 322 2.51 42.03 -24.17
C GLY A 322 2.06 43.48 -24.10
N SER A 323 3.03 44.38 -24.05
CA SER A 323 2.92 45.75 -24.56
C SER A 323 3.37 45.77 -26.00
#